data_AF-A0A7J8MDH8-F1
#
_entry.id   AF-A0A7J8MDH8-F1
#
_cell.length_a   1.000
_cell.length_b   1.000
_cell.length_c   1.000
_cell.angle_alpha   90.00
_cell.angle_beta   90.00
_cell.angle_gamma   90.00
#
_symmetry.space_group_name_H-M   'P 1'
#
loop_
_entity.id
_entity.type
_entity.pdbx_description
1 polymer ?
#
loop_
_entity_poly.entity_id
_entity_poly.type
_entity_poly.pdbx_seq_one_letter_code
_entity_poly.pdbx_strand_id
1 'polypeptide(L)'
;MNHVLPRFGSFDLTTSDVMEEDVMGIEPGLVFFEDGSYSRGPLDIPVGEVDDSNYYLSPTFKFEQCLVKGCHKRLRIVHTIEFGNGGSDVQIMRVATYEEEWVSPAKIQLESVSDPEFDLKPFSQRKRTRPSELVGPWKVFEVSATPIYGDETVAAESNGAPYVYLCTETIKKRSLPESSVYFREEEVLDMQDVTVLWLPGGVTSYVDVSNDGTLTIGVGWYSDEGINLVMERDYGIDGKLKEVRWKSEVKRRWSHPVSL
;
A
#
# COMPACT_ATOMS: atom_id res chain seq x y z
N MET A 1 40.23 -16.31 -10.92
CA MET A 1 39.84 -16.15 -9.51
C MET A 1 38.37 -16.51 -9.41
N ASN A 2 38.01 -17.53 -8.64
CA ASN A 2 36.62 -17.99 -8.53
C ASN A 2 35.84 -17.03 -7.63
N HIS A 3 34.90 -16.28 -8.20
CA HIS A 3 33.96 -15.48 -7.43
C HIS A 3 32.96 -16.42 -6.74
N VAL A 4 33.21 -16.70 -5.46
CA VAL A 4 32.29 -17.44 -4.61
C VAL A 4 31.22 -16.47 -4.15
N LEU A 5 29.97 -16.71 -4.56
CA LEU A 5 28.82 -15.97 -4.06
C LEU A 5 28.62 -16.26 -2.56
N PRO A 6 28.19 -15.27 -1.74
CA PRO A 6 27.94 -15.48 -0.31
C PRO A 6 26.90 -16.57 -0.08
N ARG A 7 27.07 -17.35 0.99
CA ARG A 7 26.11 -18.41 1.37
C ARG A 7 24.91 -17.78 2.08
N PHE A 8 23.73 -18.32 1.82
CA PHE A 8 22.49 -17.96 2.51
C PHE A 8 22.69 -18.10 4.04
N GLY A 9 22.59 -17.00 4.79
CA GLY A 9 22.87 -16.94 6.23
C GLY A 9 24.20 -16.26 6.64
N SER A 10 25.02 -15.80 5.69
CA SER A 10 26.23 -15.01 6.00
C SER A 10 25.98 -13.51 6.17
N PHE A 11 24.71 -13.08 6.19
CA PHE A 11 24.35 -11.69 6.44
C PHE A 11 24.25 -11.49 7.94
N ASP A 12 25.05 -10.56 8.47
CA ASP A 12 24.92 -10.12 9.84
C ASP A 12 23.63 -9.28 9.95
N LEU A 13 22.59 -9.91 10.49
CA LEU A 13 21.30 -9.26 10.72
C LEU A 13 21.34 -8.26 11.89
N THR A 14 22.43 -8.22 12.68
CA THR A 14 22.57 -7.27 13.78
C THR A 14 22.98 -5.87 13.32
N THR A 15 23.60 -5.77 12.14
CA THR A 15 23.94 -4.51 11.46
C THR A 15 22.98 -4.15 10.32
N SER A 16 21.93 -4.96 10.13
CA SER A 16 20.88 -4.70 9.16
C SER A 16 20.00 -3.56 9.66
N ASP A 17 19.63 -2.61 8.78
CA ASP A 17 18.63 -1.53 8.98
C ASP A 17 17.20 -2.06 9.35
N VAL A 18 17.08 -3.31 9.79
CA VAL A 18 15.85 -4.06 10.07
C VAL A 18 15.35 -3.83 11.51
N MET A 19 16.13 -3.16 12.36
CA MET A 19 15.80 -2.87 13.75
C MET A 19 15.87 -1.37 14.07
N GLU A 20 15.56 -0.49 13.11
CA GLU A 20 15.20 0.88 13.52
C GLU A 20 13.99 0.77 14.44
N GLU A 21 14.12 1.32 15.65
CA GLU A 21 13.03 1.40 16.62
C GLU A 21 11.82 2.04 15.90
N ASP A 22 10.66 1.36 15.87
CA ASP A 22 9.44 1.79 15.18
C ASP A 22 8.82 2.98 15.94
N VAL A 23 9.52 4.12 15.89
CA VAL A 23 9.11 5.39 16.50
C VAL A 23 8.41 6.19 15.42
N MET A 24 7.09 6.01 15.31
CA MET A 24 6.26 6.87 14.47
C MET A 24 6.05 8.22 15.14
N GLY A 25 6.74 9.25 14.63
CA GLY A 25 6.39 10.64 14.88
C GLY A 25 5.12 11.04 14.12
N ILE A 26 4.38 12.02 14.64
CA ILE A 26 3.27 12.63 13.91
C ILE A 26 3.87 13.49 12.78
N GLU A 27 3.87 12.94 11.57
CA GLU A 27 4.29 13.64 10.37
C GLU A 27 3.08 14.25 9.63
N PRO A 28 3.23 15.40 8.94
CA PRO A 28 2.10 16.09 8.33
C PRO A 28 1.27 15.26 7.34
N GLY A 29 1.91 14.35 6.61
CA GLY A 29 1.27 13.49 5.61
C GLY A 29 0.90 12.09 6.11
N LEU A 30 0.90 11.88 7.43
CA LEU A 30 0.48 10.65 8.07
C LEU A 30 -1.05 10.63 8.25
N VAL A 31 -1.69 9.57 7.78
CA VAL A 31 -3.14 9.35 7.87
C VAL A 31 -3.41 8.03 8.57
N PHE A 32 -4.26 8.03 9.59
CA PHE A 32 -4.66 6.85 10.34
C PHE A 32 -6.12 6.48 10.08
N PHE A 33 -6.41 5.19 10.09
CA PHE A 33 -7.76 4.64 10.06
C PHE A 33 -8.07 3.93 11.38
N GLU A 34 -9.37 3.73 11.65
CA GLU A 34 -9.87 3.22 12.93
C GLU A 34 -9.36 1.82 13.29
N ASP A 35 -9.02 1.01 12.29
CA ASP A 35 -8.52 -0.36 12.44
C ASP A 35 -7.01 -0.43 12.75
N GLY A 36 -6.33 0.72 12.82
CA GLY A 36 -4.88 0.83 12.97
C GLY A 36 -4.10 0.79 11.66
N SER A 37 -4.79 0.69 10.51
CA SER A 37 -4.17 0.90 9.20
C SER A 37 -3.73 2.36 9.07
N TYR A 38 -2.66 2.63 8.32
CA TYR A 38 -2.18 3.99 8.09
C TYR A 38 -1.44 4.15 6.76
N SER A 39 -1.37 5.40 6.29
CA SER A 39 -0.59 5.82 5.12
C SER A 39 0.33 6.96 5.50
N ARG A 40 1.60 6.85 5.14
CA ARG A 40 2.66 7.84 5.37
C ARG A 40 3.32 8.21 4.05
N GLY A 41 3.61 9.50 3.91
CA GLY A 41 4.27 10.09 2.74
C GLY A 41 4.25 11.62 2.83
N PRO A 42 4.83 12.33 1.86
CA PRO A 42 4.80 13.79 1.82
C PRO A 42 3.37 14.33 1.61
N LEU A 43 3.09 15.55 2.09
CA LEU A 43 1.87 16.30 1.73
C LEU A 43 1.98 16.95 0.35
N ASP A 44 3.22 17.21 -0.07
CA ASP A 44 3.55 17.94 -1.29
C ASP A 44 4.77 17.30 -1.94
N ILE A 45 4.64 16.93 -3.21
CA ILE A 45 5.72 16.44 -4.07
C ILE A 45 6.09 17.62 -4.97
N PRO A 46 7.35 18.07 -4.99
CA PRO A 46 7.74 19.17 -5.86
C PRO A 46 7.57 18.77 -7.34
N VAL A 47 6.69 19.49 -8.05
CA VAL A 47 6.42 19.35 -9.48
C VAL A 47 6.83 20.65 -10.20
N GLY A 48 7.55 20.56 -11.32
CA GLY A 48 8.01 21.74 -12.08
C GLY A 48 9.37 21.58 -12.77
N GLU A 49 9.85 22.61 -13.46
CA GLU A 49 11.15 22.56 -14.15
C GLU A 49 12.28 22.31 -13.15
N VAL A 50 12.99 21.19 -13.32
CA VAL A 50 14.17 20.84 -12.54
C VAL A 50 15.37 21.55 -13.15
N ASP A 51 16.14 22.27 -12.34
CA ASP A 51 17.44 22.77 -12.75
C ASP A 51 18.42 21.59 -12.85
N ASP A 52 18.59 21.06 -14.06
CA ASP A 52 19.53 19.97 -14.40
C ASP A 52 21.01 20.33 -14.16
N SER A 53 21.31 21.53 -13.64
CA SER A 53 22.66 21.97 -13.31
C SER A 53 23.33 21.13 -12.21
N ASN A 54 22.56 20.39 -11.40
CA ASN A 54 23.06 19.52 -10.34
C ASN A 54 22.96 18.03 -10.72
N TYR A 55 24.07 17.49 -11.20
CA TYR A 55 24.19 16.20 -11.89
C TYR A 55 23.79 14.91 -11.10
N TYR A 56 23.18 14.94 -9.91
CA TYR A 56 23.07 13.73 -9.06
C TYR A 56 21.87 13.55 -8.13
N LEU A 57 20.80 14.37 -8.18
CA LEU A 57 19.68 14.20 -7.25
C LEU A 57 18.33 14.28 -7.95
N SER A 58 17.91 13.18 -8.58
CA SER A 58 16.47 12.97 -8.77
C SER A 58 15.81 12.85 -7.40
N PRO A 59 14.76 13.63 -7.09
CA PRO A 59 14.12 13.56 -5.80
C PRO A 59 13.45 12.19 -5.61
N THR A 60 13.91 11.43 -4.60
CA THR A 60 13.30 10.16 -4.20
C THR A 60 12.45 10.34 -2.96
N PHE A 61 11.20 9.90 -3.01
CA PHE A 61 10.28 9.93 -1.88
C PHE A 61 10.00 8.53 -1.35
N LYS A 62 9.80 8.44 -0.03
CA LYS A 62 9.38 7.23 0.65
C LYS A 62 7.89 7.33 0.97
N PHE A 63 7.16 6.28 0.63
CA PHE A 63 5.75 6.12 0.95
C PHE A 63 5.61 4.81 1.71
N GLU A 64 4.88 4.84 2.82
CA GLU A 64 4.65 3.66 3.63
C GLU A 64 3.16 3.48 3.85
N GLN A 65 2.65 2.29 3.54
CA GLN A 65 1.24 1.94 3.73
C GLN A 65 1.17 0.69 4.58
N CYS A 66 0.33 0.73 5.61
CA CYS A 66 0.12 -0.35 6.55
C CYS A 66 -1.36 -0.77 6.53
N LEU A 67 -1.59 -2.05 6.27
CA LEU A 67 -2.91 -2.69 6.29
C LEU A 67 -2.99 -3.63 7.48
N VAL A 68 -3.99 -3.43 8.35
CA VAL A 68 -4.20 -4.26 9.54
C VAL A 68 -5.31 -5.28 9.29
N LYS A 69 -5.03 -6.55 9.60
CA LYS A 69 -6.01 -7.65 9.55
C LYS A 69 -6.22 -8.23 10.95
N GLY A 70 -7.47 -8.20 11.41
CA GLY A 70 -7.89 -8.86 12.65
C GLY A 70 -7.22 -8.35 13.93
N CYS A 71 -6.71 -7.11 13.93
CA CYS A 71 -6.04 -6.44 15.06
C CYS A 71 -4.75 -7.10 15.59
N HIS A 72 -4.26 -8.16 14.95
CA HIS A 72 -3.05 -8.89 15.39
C HIS A 72 -2.07 -9.17 14.26
N LYS A 73 -2.43 -8.89 13.00
CA LYS A 73 -1.52 -8.97 11.85
C LYS A 73 -1.51 -7.65 11.12
N ARG A 74 -0.33 -7.20 10.71
CA ARG A 74 -0.17 -6.03 9.85
C ARG A 74 0.72 -6.37 8.67
N LEU A 75 0.34 -5.86 7.50
CA LEU A 75 1.17 -5.82 6.31
C LEU A 75 1.64 -4.38 6.13
N ARG A 76 2.96 -4.17 6.18
CA ARG A 76 3.57 -2.87 5.96
C ARG A 76 4.41 -2.90 4.70
N ILE A 77 4.18 -1.97 3.80
CA ILE A 77 4.91 -1.86 2.55
C ILE A 77 5.47 -0.46 2.39
N VAL A 78 6.73 -0.40 1.97
CA VAL A 78 7.47 0.84 1.78
C VAL A 78 7.91 0.92 0.32
N HIS A 79 7.41 1.93 -0.38
CA HIS A 79 7.84 2.33 -1.70
C HIS A 79 8.89 3.41 -1.60
N THR A 80 9.97 3.25 -2.36
CA THR A 80 10.88 4.35 -2.68
C THR A 80 10.69 4.66 -4.15
N ILE A 81 10.19 5.85 -4.47
CA ILE A 81 9.82 6.27 -5.82
C ILE A 81 10.67 7.48 -6.19
N GLU A 82 11.27 7.43 -7.37
CA GLU A 82 11.99 8.53 -8.00
C GLU A 82 11.04 9.33 -8.91
N PHE A 83 11.14 10.65 -8.82
CA PHE A 83 10.41 11.60 -9.65
C PHE A 83 11.39 12.36 -10.54
N GLY A 84 11.62 11.87 -11.76
CA GLY A 84 12.45 12.50 -12.77
C GLY A 84 11.71 13.58 -13.56
N ASN A 85 12.46 14.42 -14.29
CA ASN A 85 11.93 15.47 -15.18
C ASN A 85 10.76 16.27 -14.59
N GLY A 86 10.91 16.73 -13.34
CA GLY A 86 9.89 17.57 -12.71
C GLY A 86 8.60 16.85 -12.32
N GLY A 87 8.65 15.52 -12.18
CA GLY A 87 7.50 14.67 -11.87
C GLY A 87 6.82 14.04 -13.07
N SER A 88 7.32 14.28 -14.29
CA SER A 88 6.81 13.65 -15.52
C SER A 88 7.32 12.22 -15.74
N ASP A 89 8.42 11.84 -15.09
CA ASP A 89 8.94 10.48 -15.07
C ASP A 89 8.84 9.93 -13.65
N VAL A 90 8.11 8.83 -13.46
CA VAL A 90 7.84 8.24 -12.14
C VAL A 90 8.32 6.79 -12.16
N GLN A 91 9.35 6.51 -11.35
CA GLN A 91 9.97 5.19 -11.32
C GLN A 91 9.99 4.61 -9.90
N ILE A 92 9.48 3.39 -9.75
CA ILE A 92 9.60 2.63 -8.50
C ILE A 92 11.04 2.11 -8.39
N MET A 93 11.80 2.62 -7.42
CA MET A 93 13.19 2.24 -7.18
C MET A 93 13.31 1.02 -6.26
N ARG A 94 12.48 0.98 -5.21
CA ARG A 94 12.48 -0.10 -4.23
C ARG A 94 11.10 -0.33 -3.66
N VAL A 95 10.79 -1.60 -3.41
CA VAL A 95 9.64 -2.03 -2.61
C VAL A 95 10.16 -2.94 -1.50
N ALA A 96 9.83 -2.60 -0.26
CA ALA A 96 10.05 -3.47 0.90
C ALA A 96 8.72 -3.84 1.52
N THR A 97 8.52 -5.13 1.85
CA THR A 97 7.26 -5.63 2.41
C THR A 97 7.54 -6.42 3.68
N TYR A 98 6.81 -6.09 4.73
CA TYR A 98 6.89 -6.69 6.05
C TYR A 98 5.50 -7.24 6.41
N GLU A 99 5.46 -8.46 6.92
CA GLU A 99 4.28 -9.02 7.55
C GLU A 99 4.64 -9.29 9.00
N GLU A 100 3.87 -8.68 9.90
CA GLU A 100 4.16 -8.64 11.32
C GLU A 100 2.95 -9.19 12.07
N GLU A 101 3.21 -10.00 13.11
CA GLU A 101 2.18 -10.61 13.96
C GLU A 101 2.41 -10.23 15.41
N TRP A 102 1.36 -9.73 16.06
CA TRP A 102 1.39 -9.39 17.48
C TRP A 102 1.39 -10.65 18.34
N VAL A 103 2.47 -10.87 19.09
CA VAL A 103 2.66 -12.08 19.91
C VAL A 103 2.10 -11.99 21.32
N SER A 104 1.52 -10.86 21.72
CA SER A 104 1.03 -10.58 23.08
C SER A 104 2.14 -10.59 24.15
N PRO A 105 2.07 -9.70 25.17
CA PRO A 105 3.00 -9.72 26.30
C PRO A 105 3.00 -11.05 27.07
N ALA A 106 1.93 -11.83 26.95
CA ALA A 106 1.81 -13.14 27.60
C ALA A 106 2.82 -14.18 27.06
N LYS A 107 3.28 -14.05 25.81
CA LYS A 107 4.27 -14.98 25.23
C LYS A 107 5.72 -14.65 25.59
N ILE A 108 6.00 -13.41 25.98
CA ILE A 108 7.36 -12.93 26.34
C ILE A 108 7.94 -13.70 27.54
N GLN A 109 7.09 -14.16 28.46
CA GLN A 109 7.55 -14.91 29.65
C GLN A 109 7.94 -16.38 29.33
N LEU A 110 7.54 -16.91 28.17
CA LEU A 110 7.83 -18.28 27.76
C LEU A 110 9.14 -18.41 26.95
N GLU A 111 9.74 -17.28 26.56
CA GLU A 111 10.96 -17.18 25.74
C GLU A 111 12.21 -17.77 26.42
N SER A 112 12.14 -18.08 27.72
CA SER A 112 13.25 -18.74 28.44
C SER A 112 13.38 -20.24 28.15
N VAL A 113 12.44 -20.86 27.42
CA VAL A 113 12.38 -22.33 27.26
C VAL A 113 12.46 -22.80 25.79
N SER A 114 12.09 -21.99 24.80
CA SER A 114 12.22 -22.31 23.37
C SER A 114 11.89 -21.11 22.47
N ASP A 115 12.49 -21.05 21.28
CA ASP A 115 12.10 -20.07 20.25
C ASP A 115 10.59 -20.18 19.97
N PRO A 116 9.83 -19.06 19.99
CA PRO A 116 8.41 -19.09 19.70
C PRO A 116 8.17 -19.59 18.26
N GLU A 117 7.30 -20.58 18.10
CA GLU A 117 6.87 -21.05 16.78
C GLU A 117 6.00 -19.97 16.13
N PHE A 118 6.56 -19.27 15.15
CA PHE A 118 5.82 -18.29 14.35
C PHE A 118 5.18 -18.98 13.14
N ASP A 119 3.89 -18.72 12.91
CA ASP A 119 3.19 -19.20 11.70
C ASP A 119 3.56 -18.41 10.43
N LEU A 120 4.42 -17.40 10.55
CA LEU A 120 4.85 -16.56 9.44
C LEU A 120 5.90 -17.27 8.59
N LYS A 121 5.50 -17.68 7.39
CA LYS A 121 6.43 -18.17 6.36
C LYS A 121 7.09 -16.98 5.65
N PRO A 122 8.37 -17.05 5.25
CA PRO A 122 8.98 -16.01 4.42
C PRO A 122 8.19 -15.78 3.12
N PHE A 123 8.07 -14.52 2.68
CA PHE A 123 7.34 -14.18 1.45
C PHE A 123 7.83 -14.99 0.23
N SER A 124 9.14 -15.22 0.11
CA SER A 124 9.73 -16.00 -0.99
C SER A 124 9.23 -17.44 -1.10
N GLN A 125 8.64 -17.99 -0.04
CA GLN A 125 8.07 -19.35 0.01
C GLN A 125 6.55 -19.38 -0.21
N ARG A 126 5.91 -18.22 -0.35
CA ARG A 126 4.47 -18.10 -0.52
C ARG A 126 4.11 -18.00 -2.00
N LYS A 127 2.90 -18.41 -2.35
CA LYS A 127 2.38 -18.23 -3.71
C LYS A 127 2.11 -16.75 -3.98
N ARG A 128 2.28 -16.34 -5.25
CA ARG A 128 1.74 -15.08 -5.76
C ARG A 128 0.26 -15.23 -6.06
N THR A 129 -0.52 -14.18 -5.82
CA THR A 129 -1.92 -14.11 -6.24
C THR A 129 -1.99 -14.10 -7.76
N ARG A 130 -2.92 -14.87 -8.33
CA ARG A 130 -3.22 -14.78 -9.77
C ARG A 130 -4.32 -13.75 -10.01
N PRO A 131 -4.28 -12.96 -11.10
CA PRO A 131 -5.37 -12.03 -11.45
C PRO A 131 -6.75 -12.70 -11.46
N SER A 132 -6.83 -13.96 -11.90
CA SER A 132 -8.06 -14.76 -11.91
C SER A 132 -8.71 -14.93 -10.52
N GLU A 133 -7.91 -14.91 -9.45
CA GLU A 133 -8.42 -15.00 -8.07
C GLU A 133 -9.17 -13.73 -7.66
N LEU A 134 -8.89 -12.59 -8.31
CA LEU A 134 -9.56 -11.32 -8.03
C LEU A 134 -10.85 -11.10 -8.84
N VAL A 135 -11.17 -11.99 -9.78
CA VAL A 135 -12.33 -11.87 -10.67
C VAL A 135 -13.63 -12.15 -9.93
N GLY A 136 -14.66 -11.35 -10.22
CA GLY A 136 -16.00 -11.51 -9.71
C GLY A 136 -16.54 -10.24 -9.04
N PRO A 137 -17.76 -10.32 -8.49
CA PRO A 137 -18.35 -9.23 -7.72
C PRO A 137 -17.75 -9.12 -6.32
N TRP A 138 -17.46 -7.89 -5.93
CA TRP A 138 -16.93 -7.48 -4.64
C TRP A 138 -17.86 -6.48 -4.00
N LYS A 139 -18.14 -6.66 -2.71
CA LYS A 139 -18.72 -5.62 -1.88
C LYS A 139 -17.56 -4.80 -1.31
N VAL A 140 -17.55 -3.49 -1.53
CA VAL A 140 -16.45 -2.60 -1.16
C VAL A 140 -16.95 -1.63 -0.11
N PHE A 141 -16.28 -1.61 1.03
CA PHE A 141 -16.43 -0.59 2.06
C PHE A 141 -15.20 0.30 1.99
N GLU A 142 -15.39 1.58 1.72
CA GLU A 142 -14.30 2.54 1.54
C GLU A 142 -14.40 3.64 2.58
N VAL A 143 -13.27 3.97 3.18
CA VAL A 143 -13.08 5.15 4.02
C VAL A 143 -12.04 6.01 3.33
N SER A 144 -12.41 7.22 2.95
CA SER A 144 -11.50 8.18 2.34
C SER A 144 -11.17 9.31 3.32
N ALA A 145 -9.93 9.79 3.26
CA ALA A 145 -9.40 10.87 4.09
C ALA A 145 -8.84 11.97 3.19
N THR A 146 -9.49 13.13 3.19
CA THR A 146 -9.14 14.27 2.35
C THR A 146 -8.49 15.37 3.20
N PRO A 147 -7.25 15.80 2.93
CA PRO A 147 -6.63 16.90 3.66
C PRO A 147 -7.34 18.23 3.34
N ILE A 148 -7.51 19.06 4.37
CA ILE A 148 -8.00 20.43 4.24
C ILE A 148 -6.79 21.36 4.23
N TYR A 149 -6.53 21.96 3.08
CA TYR A 149 -5.54 23.03 2.97
C TYR A 149 -6.14 24.34 3.50
N GLY A 150 -5.65 24.81 4.66
CA GLY A 150 -6.07 26.07 5.27
C GLY A 150 -5.27 27.27 4.78
N ASP A 151 -5.74 28.48 5.10
CA ASP A 151 -4.99 29.73 4.88
C ASP A 151 -3.78 29.78 5.85
N GLU A 152 -2.62 30.25 5.37
CA GLU A 152 -1.28 30.11 6.01
C GLU A 152 -1.17 30.56 7.48
N THR A 153 -2.16 31.29 7.99
CA THR A 153 -2.15 31.88 9.34
C THR A 153 -2.60 30.93 10.46
N VAL A 154 -3.28 29.81 10.16
CA VAL A 154 -3.77 28.84 11.17
C VAL A 154 -2.96 27.54 11.17
N ALA A 155 -2.21 27.26 10.11
CA ALA A 155 -1.39 26.06 9.94
C ALA A 155 -0.14 26.01 10.85
N ALA A 156 0.21 27.11 11.51
CA ALA A 156 1.40 27.20 12.35
C ALA A 156 1.26 26.52 13.73
N GLU A 157 0.04 26.17 14.17
CA GLU A 157 -0.20 25.60 15.50
C GLU A 157 -0.47 24.08 15.50
N SER A 158 -0.70 23.46 14.35
CA SER A 158 -0.88 22.01 14.21
C SER A 158 0.21 21.39 13.33
N ASN A 159 0.89 20.34 13.82
CA ASN A 159 1.95 19.60 13.10
C ASN A 159 1.49 18.85 11.82
N GLY A 160 0.33 19.19 11.23
CA GLY A 160 -0.21 18.55 10.03
C GLY A 160 -1.49 19.21 9.52
N ALA A 161 -1.90 18.84 8.30
CA ALA A 161 -3.18 19.25 7.73
C ALA A 161 -4.33 18.45 8.39
N PRO A 162 -5.46 19.07 8.76
CA PRO A 162 -6.62 18.34 9.23
C PRO A 162 -7.25 17.53 8.07
N TYR A 163 -7.86 16.38 8.38
CA TYR A 163 -8.49 15.50 7.39
C TYR A 163 -10.00 15.39 7.60
N VAL A 164 -10.75 15.36 6.50
CA VAL A 164 -12.18 14.99 6.46
C VAL A 164 -12.28 13.53 6.08
N TYR A 165 -13.05 12.75 6.84
CA TYR A 165 -13.28 11.33 6.56
C TYR A 165 -14.67 11.11 5.96
N LEU A 166 -14.74 10.32 4.88
CA LEU A 166 -15.99 9.91 4.24
C LEU A 166 -16.04 8.39 4.12
N CYS A 167 -17.16 7.80 4.54
CA CYS A 167 -17.41 6.37 4.41
C CYS A 167 -18.42 6.10 3.30
N THR A 168 -18.08 5.18 2.38
CA THR A 168 -18.96 4.77 1.29
C THR A 168 -19.03 3.25 1.16
N GLU A 169 -20.15 2.75 0.63
CA GLU A 169 -20.37 1.33 0.35
C GLU A 169 -20.79 1.17 -1.11
N THR A 170 -20.07 0.34 -1.86
CA THR A 170 -20.34 0.08 -3.28
C THR A 170 -20.23 -1.40 -3.62
N ILE A 171 -20.72 -1.78 -4.81
CA ILE A 171 -20.49 -3.11 -5.39
C ILE A 171 -19.63 -2.89 -6.64
N LYS A 172 -18.47 -3.56 -6.72
CA LYS A 172 -17.56 -3.51 -7.86
C LYS A 172 -17.42 -4.89 -8.48
N LYS A 173 -17.47 -4.98 -9.81
CA LYS A 173 -17.28 -6.25 -10.53
C LYS A 173 -15.95 -6.24 -11.27
N ARG A 174 -15.06 -7.16 -10.92
CA ARG A 174 -13.76 -7.35 -11.60
C ARG A 174 -13.87 -8.44 -12.66
N SER A 175 -13.42 -8.16 -13.87
CA SER A 175 -13.35 -9.11 -14.99
C SER A 175 -11.90 -9.38 -15.39
N LEU A 176 -11.64 -10.55 -16.00
CA LEU A 176 -10.39 -10.75 -16.74
C LEU A 176 -10.46 -9.98 -18.06
N PRO A 177 -9.31 -9.60 -18.63
CA PRO A 177 -9.27 -9.12 -20.01
C PRO A 177 -9.62 -10.26 -20.97
N GLU A 178 -10.84 -10.28 -21.49
CA GLU A 178 -11.19 -10.96 -22.74
C GLU A 178 -12.19 -10.10 -23.53
N SER A 179 -11.71 -9.55 -24.65
CA SER A 179 -12.45 -8.95 -25.78
C SER A 179 -13.66 -8.06 -25.48
N SER A 180 -13.53 -6.77 -25.86
CA SER A 180 -14.59 -5.79 -26.15
C SER A 180 -16.03 -6.32 -26.18
N VAL A 181 -16.75 -6.23 -25.06
CA VAL A 181 -18.22 -6.15 -25.09
C VAL A 181 -18.66 -5.05 -24.13
N TYR A 182 -19.03 -3.92 -24.73
CA TYR A 182 -19.66 -2.77 -24.13
C TYR A 182 -20.91 -3.20 -23.36
N PHE A 183 -20.91 -3.11 -22.04
CA PHE A 183 -22.14 -3.08 -21.24
C PHE A 183 -21.99 -2.13 -20.04
N ARG A 184 -22.46 -0.90 -20.27
CA ARG A 184 -23.17 0.03 -19.36
C ARG A 184 -22.62 0.25 -17.94
N GLU A 185 -22.07 1.45 -17.73
CA GLU A 185 -21.95 2.22 -16.47
C GLU A 185 -21.84 1.39 -15.17
N GLU A 186 -20.75 0.64 -15.04
CA GLU A 186 -20.11 0.38 -13.75
C GLU A 186 -18.66 0.85 -13.90
N GLU A 187 -18.05 1.42 -12.85
CA GLU A 187 -16.60 1.70 -12.81
C GLU A 187 -15.84 0.39 -13.04
N VAL A 188 -15.55 0.08 -14.30
CA VAL A 188 -14.58 -0.93 -14.67
C VAL A 188 -13.23 -0.27 -14.42
N LEU A 189 -12.68 -0.48 -13.21
CA LEU A 189 -11.24 -0.29 -13.01
C LEU A 189 -10.56 -1.33 -13.90
N ASP A 190 -10.23 -0.91 -15.12
CA ASP A 190 -9.51 -1.74 -16.07
C ASP A 190 -8.10 -1.89 -15.50
N MET A 191 -7.81 -3.04 -14.89
CA MET A 191 -6.47 -3.37 -14.37
C MET A 191 -5.42 -3.49 -15.49
N GLN A 192 -5.75 -3.09 -16.73
CA GLN A 192 -4.89 -3.09 -17.91
C GLN A 192 -3.98 -1.85 -17.99
N ASP A 193 -4.44 -0.69 -17.55
CA ASP A 193 -3.64 0.54 -17.66
C ASP A 193 -2.60 0.68 -16.54
N VAL A 194 -2.76 -0.12 -15.48
CA VAL A 194 -1.91 -0.10 -14.29
C VAL A 194 -0.89 -1.23 -14.30
N THR A 195 0.41 -0.90 -14.26
CA THR A 195 1.46 -1.91 -14.06
C THR A 195 1.45 -2.38 -12.60
N VAL A 196 0.78 -3.50 -12.32
CA VAL A 196 0.70 -4.10 -10.98
C VAL A 196 1.88 -5.03 -10.70
N LEU A 197 2.58 -4.77 -9.59
CA LEU A 197 3.53 -5.66 -8.95
C LEU A 197 2.79 -6.73 -8.14
N TRP A 198 2.80 -7.97 -8.65
CA TRP A 198 2.23 -9.14 -7.98
C TRP A 198 3.27 -9.77 -7.06
N LEU A 199 3.22 -9.40 -5.79
CA LEU A 199 4.14 -9.90 -4.77
C LEU A 199 3.61 -11.20 -4.13
N PRO A 200 4.49 -12.05 -3.57
CA PRO A 200 4.05 -13.23 -2.84
C PRO A 200 3.18 -12.88 -1.63
N GLY A 201 2.39 -13.84 -1.15
CA GLY A 201 1.65 -13.70 0.11
C GLY A 201 0.39 -12.85 0.04
N GLY A 202 -0.25 -12.78 -1.13
CA GLY A 202 -1.49 -12.01 -1.29
C GLY A 202 -1.28 -10.55 -1.66
N VAL A 203 -0.04 -10.09 -1.72
CA VAL A 203 0.30 -8.67 -1.80
C VAL A 203 0.31 -8.19 -3.26
N THR A 204 -0.37 -7.08 -3.52
CA THR A 204 -0.33 -6.36 -4.79
C THR A 204 0.12 -4.94 -4.55
N SER A 205 0.84 -4.36 -5.49
CA SER A 205 1.15 -2.94 -5.43
C SER A 205 1.27 -2.33 -6.81
N TYR A 206 0.96 -1.05 -6.94
CA TYR A 206 1.09 -0.33 -8.18
C TYR A 206 1.33 1.16 -7.93
N VAL A 207 1.88 1.80 -8.95
CA VAL A 207 1.94 3.24 -9.09
C VAL A 207 1.37 3.55 -10.46
N ASP A 208 0.38 4.43 -10.51
CA ASP A 208 -0.33 4.78 -11.73
C ASP A 208 -0.52 6.29 -11.84
N VAL A 209 -0.56 6.80 -13.07
CA VAL A 209 -0.91 8.19 -13.35
C VAL A 209 -2.11 8.18 -14.27
N SER A 210 -3.27 8.56 -13.73
CA SER A 210 -4.51 8.57 -14.48
C SER A 210 -4.55 9.68 -15.52
N ASN A 211 -5.50 9.61 -16.45
CA ASN A 211 -5.65 10.56 -17.55
C ASN A 211 -5.88 12.03 -17.11
N ASP A 212 -6.38 12.25 -15.89
CA ASP A 212 -6.54 13.57 -15.28
C ASP A 212 -5.25 14.07 -14.59
N GLY A 213 -4.16 13.31 -14.67
CA GLY A 213 -2.86 13.61 -14.07
C GLY A 213 -2.77 13.28 -12.58
N THR A 214 -3.75 12.58 -12.00
CA THR A 214 -3.67 12.13 -10.60
C THR A 214 -2.69 10.96 -10.50
N LEU A 215 -1.69 11.09 -9.63
CA LEU A 215 -0.75 10.01 -9.30
C LEU A 215 -1.31 9.19 -8.13
N THR A 216 -1.50 7.89 -8.34
CA THR A 216 -1.99 6.97 -7.32
C THR A 216 -0.91 5.96 -6.93
N ILE A 217 -0.65 5.85 -5.63
CA ILE A 217 0.20 4.81 -5.05
C ILE A 217 -0.72 3.83 -4.30
N GLY A 218 -0.83 2.62 -4.85
CA GLY A 218 -1.79 1.62 -4.41
C GLY A 218 -1.14 0.35 -3.87
N VAL A 219 -1.75 -0.19 -2.81
CA VAL A 219 -1.35 -1.43 -2.15
C VAL A 219 -2.59 -2.26 -1.87
N GLY A 220 -2.50 -3.57 -2.11
CA GLY A 220 -3.53 -4.54 -1.77
C GLY A 220 -2.98 -5.73 -1.00
N TRP A 221 -3.80 -6.28 -0.11
CA TRP A 221 -3.51 -7.50 0.63
C TRP A 221 -4.71 -8.45 0.57
N TYR A 222 -4.63 -9.40 -0.35
CA TYR A 222 -5.64 -10.41 -0.58
C TYR A 222 -5.40 -11.64 0.30
N SER A 223 -6.47 -12.09 0.95
CA SER A 223 -6.50 -13.33 1.72
C SER A 223 -7.35 -14.41 1.04
N ASP A 224 -7.00 -15.66 1.32
CA ASP A 224 -7.71 -16.86 0.83
C ASP A 224 -9.17 -16.96 1.33
N GLU A 225 -9.52 -16.24 2.40
CA GLU A 225 -10.88 -16.03 2.89
C GLU A 225 -11.77 -15.23 1.92
N GLY A 226 -11.19 -14.60 0.89
CA GLY A 226 -11.93 -13.77 -0.06
C GLY A 226 -12.08 -12.33 0.40
N ILE A 227 -11.23 -11.87 1.31
CA ILE A 227 -11.13 -10.47 1.74
C ILE A 227 -9.89 -9.87 1.11
N ASN A 228 -10.02 -8.69 0.49
CA ASN A 228 -8.92 -7.89 -0.01
C ASN A 228 -8.94 -6.54 0.71
N LEU A 229 -7.86 -6.23 1.43
CA LEU A 229 -7.66 -4.89 1.99
C LEU A 229 -6.89 -4.07 0.96
N VAL A 230 -7.28 -2.83 0.71
CA VAL A 230 -6.61 -1.94 -0.24
C VAL A 230 -6.39 -0.58 0.39
N MET A 231 -5.24 0.01 0.10
CA MET A 231 -4.96 1.41 0.42
C MET A 231 -4.40 2.12 -0.80
N GLU A 232 -4.93 3.29 -1.09
CA GLU A 232 -4.54 4.17 -2.19
C GLU A 232 -4.20 5.54 -1.63
N ARG A 233 -3.14 6.15 -2.17
CA ARG A 233 -2.69 7.49 -1.83
C ARG A 233 -2.57 8.29 -3.12
N ASP A 234 -3.39 9.33 -3.25
CA ASP A 234 -3.56 10.07 -4.49
C ASP A 234 -2.96 11.47 -4.39
N TYR A 235 -2.20 11.86 -5.41
CA TYR A 235 -1.59 13.17 -5.56
C TYR A 235 -2.13 13.87 -6.80
N GLY A 236 -2.39 15.17 -6.68
CA GLY A 236 -2.79 16.01 -7.82
C GLY A 236 -1.62 16.32 -8.75
N ILE A 237 -1.94 16.92 -9.90
CA ILE A 237 -0.94 17.42 -10.85
C ILE A 237 -0.07 18.54 -10.27
N ASP A 238 -0.55 19.19 -9.20
CA ASP A 238 0.18 20.18 -8.41
C ASP A 238 1.12 19.56 -7.37
N GLY A 239 1.21 18.22 -7.31
CA GLY A 239 2.05 17.50 -6.36
C GLY A 239 1.43 17.35 -4.97
N LYS A 240 0.26 17.92 -4.72
CA LYS A 240 -0.38 17.92 -3.41
C LYS A 240 -1.17 16.64 -3.16
N LEU A 241 -1.14 16.15 -1.92
CA LEU A 241 -1.96 15.03 -1.48
C LEU A 241 -3.45 15.38 -1.65
N LYS A 242 -4.15 14.64 -2.51
CA LYS A 242 -5.59 14.81 -2.73
C LYS A 242 -6.41 13.98 -1.76
N GLU A 243 -6.04 12.71 -1.58
CA GLU A 243 -6.83 11.78 -0.79
C GLU A 243 -6.02 10.56 -0.39
N VAL A 244 -6.35 9.97 0.75
CA VAL A 244 -5.95 8.61 1.10
C VAL A 244 -7.20 7.76 1.26
N ARG A 245 -7.31 6.68 0.51
CA ARG A 245 -8.46 5.77 0.53
C ARG A 245 -8.05 4.44 1.12
N TRP A 246 -8.77 3.98 2.13
CA TRP A 246 -8.69 2.62 2.65
C TRP A 246 -9.95 1.86 2.30
N LYS A 247 -9.81 0.62 1.84
CA LYS A 247 -10.92 -0.22 1.38
C LYS A 247 -10.84 -1.60 2.01
N SER A 248 -11.98 -2.08 2.49
CA SER A 248 -12.21 -3.49 2.79
C SER A 248 -13.14 -4.07 1.74
N GLU A 249 -12.61 -4.97 0.92
CA GLU A 249 -13.33 -5.59 -0.18
C GLU A 249 -13.63 -7.05 0.15
N VAL A 250 -14.90 -7.43 0.10
CA VAL A 250 -15.36 -8.79 0.37
C VAL A 250 -15.89 -9.41 -0.90
N LYS A 251 -15.23 -10.49 -1.35
CA LYS A 251 -15.65 -11.23 -2.54
C LYS A 251 -16.98 -11.92 -2.28
N ARG A 252 -17.97 -11.63 -3.12
CA ARG A 252 -19.30 -12.23 -2.97
C ARG A 252 -19.26 -13.70 -3.42
N ARG A 253 -19.14 -14.61 -2.45
CA ARG A 253 -19.31 -16.05 -2.64
C ARG A 253 -20.79 -16.37 -2.49
N TRP A 254 -21.54 -16.44 -3.59
CA TRP A 254 -22.85 -17.10 -3.53
C TRP A 254 -22.59 -18.58 -3.22
N SER A 255 -23.00 -19.06 -2.04
CA SER A 255 -23.46 -20.44 -1.97
C SER A 255 -24.62 -20.53 -2.96
N HIS A 256 -24.55 -21.46 -3.92
CA HIS A 256 -25.74 -21.81 -4.69
C HIS A 256 -26.91 -21.93 -3.71
N PRO A 257 -28.09 -21.34 -3.99
CA PRO A 257 -29.24 -21.63 -3.16
C PRO A 257 -29.36 -23.15 -3.13
N VAL A 258 -29.29 -23.73 -1.94
CA VAL A 258 -29.64 -25.13 -1.76
C VAL A 258 -31.05 -25.21 -2.28
N SER A 259 -31.22 -25.84 -3.44
CA SER A 259 -32.52 -26.17 -3.98
C SER A 259 -33.19 -27.05 -2.93
N LEU A 260 -34.12 -26.46 -2.17
CA LEU A 260 -35.08 -27.17 -1.34
C LEU A 260 -36.01 -28.00 -2.23
#